data_AF-A0A1G6VEY7-F1
#
_entry.id   AF-A0A1G6VEY7-F1
#
_cell.length_a   1.000
_cell.length_b   1.000
_cell.length_c   1.000
_cell.angle_alpha   90.00
_cell.angle_beta   90.00
_cell.angle_gamma   90.00
#
_symmetry.space_group_name_H-M   'P 1'
#
loop_
_entity.id
_entity.type
_entity.pdbx_description
1 polymer ?
#
loop_
_entity_poly.entity_id
_entity_poly.type
_entity_poly.pdbx_seq_one_letter_code
_entity_poly.pdbx_strand_id
1 'polypeptide(L)'
;MKISLHPMRDMRPHASAASQALADWYARHSVVLRLWAIRPYAVGHGMRVIVMLEPSIDGNEISPVWMAKGASWARDLQQKLDGAVQLERLDGPLPEEFEIEGEGVLHASLCWRDSTA
;
A
#
# COMPACT_ATOMS: atom_id res chain seq x y z
N MET A 1 -3.14 -2.69 18.28
CA MET A 1 -4.41 -1.95 18.07
C MET A 1 -5.00 -2.37 16.72
N LYS A 2 -6.32 -2.62 16.63
CA LYS A 2 -7.03 -3.05 15.41
C LYS A 2 -7.22 -1.84 14.47
N ILE A 3 -6.69 -1.86 13.26
CA ILE A 3 -6.98 -0.82 12.26
C ILE A 3 -8.16 -1.32 11.41
N SER A 4 -9.37 -0.97 11.83
CA SER A 4 -10.56 -1.06 10.97
C SER A 4 -10.41 0.01 9.90
N LEU A 5 -10.01 -0.38 8.69
CA LEU A 5 -10.02 0.51 7.54
C LEU A 5 -11.46 0.58 7.04
N HIS A 6 -12.26 1.50 7.59
CA HIS A 6 -13.50 1.89 6.92
C HIS A 6 -13.12 2.55 5.59
N PRO A 7 -13.66 2.10 4.43
CA PRO A 7 -13.31 2.67 3.13
C PRO A 7 -13.62 4.17 3.00
N MET A 8 -14.45 4.72 3.90
CA MET A 8 -14.73 6.14 3.97
C MET A 8 -14.89 6.58 5.41
N ARG A 9 -14.19 7.67 5.76
CA ARG A 9 -14.22 8.44 7.03
C ARG A 9 -13.22 7.98 8.09
N ASP A 10 -12.48 8.97 8.58
CA ASP A 10 -11.59 8.93 9.74
C ASP A 10 -10.24 8.24 9.60
N MET A 11 -9.45 8.69 8.64
CA MET A 11 -8.04 8.99 8.93
C MET A 11 -7.59 10.11 7.99
N ARG A 12 -7.49 11.35 8.49
CA ARG A 12 -7.00 12.46 7.67
C ARG A 12 -5.60 12.10 7.19
N PRO A 13 -5.32 12.07 5.87
CA PRO A 13 -3.96 11.88 5.38
C PRO A 13 -3.08 12.92 6.07
N HIS A 14 -2.03 12.47 6.75
CA HIS A 14 -1.05 13.39 7.27
C HIS A 14 -0.34 14.00 6.06
N ALA A 15 -0.66 15.26 5.72
CA ALA A 15 -0.08 15.96 4.58
C ALA A 15 1.43 16.15 4.81
N SER A 16 2.18 15.11 4.45
CA SER A 16 3.61 14.98 4.64
C SER A 16 4.27 14.71 3.29
N ALA A 17 5.56 15.02 3.19
CA ALA A 17 6.35 14.71 2.00
C ALA A 17 6.25 13.22 1.62
N ALA A 18 6.18 12.32 2.62
CA ALA A 18 5.99 10.89 2.40
C ALA A 18 4.64 10.59 1.73
N SER A 19 3.55 11.19 2.20
CA SER A 19 2.22 10.98 1.63
C SER A 19 2.12 11.49 0.19
N GLN A 20 2.75 12.62 -0.12
CA GLN A 20 2.84 13.11 -1.50
C GLN A 20 3.68 12.19 -2.38
N ALA A 21 4.85 11.74 -1.90
CA ALA A 21 5.71 10.82 -2.64
C ALA A 21 4.99 9.50 -2.95
N LEU A 22 4.21 8.99 -2.00
CA LEU A 22 3.36 7.80 -2.17
C LEU A 22 2.25 8.03 -3.19
N ALA A 23 1.57 9.18 -3.15
CA ALA A 23 0.55 9.54 -4.12
C ALA A 23 1.12 9.62 -5.55
N ASP A 24 2.26 10.27 -5.72
CA ASP A 24 2.95 10.37 -7.01
C ASP A 24 3.45 9.02 -7.51
N TRP A 25 3.94 8.17 -6.60
CA TRP A 25 4.32 6.79 -6.91
C TRP A 25 3.11 6.01 -7.40
N TYR A 26 2.04 5.99 -6.60
CA TYR A 26 0.80 5.31 -6.95
C TYR A 26 0.24 5.83 -8.28
N ALA A 27 0.29 7.14 -8.56
CA ALA A 27 -0.12 7.74 -9.83
C ALA A 27 0.60 7.14 -11.06
N ARG A 28 1.89 6.77 -10.94
CA ARG A 28 2.71 6.19 -12.02
C ARG A 28 2.55 4.69 -12.20
N HIS A 29 2.03 3.97 -11.21
CA HIS A 29 1.88 2.52 -11.23
C HIS A 29 0.40 2.14 -11.32
N SER A 30 -0.17 2.22 -12.52
CA SER A 30 -1.61 2.00 -12.77
C SER A 30 -2.12 0.62 -12.37
N VAL A 31 -1.25 -0.40 -12.43
CA VAL A 31 -1.53 -1.78 -12.02
C VAL A 31 -1.77 -1.95 -10.52
N VAL A 32 -1.50 -0.91 -9.71
CA VAL A 32 -1.78 -0.90 -8.28
C VAL A 32 -3.18 -0.30 -8.07
N LEU A 33 -4.11 -1.12 -7.59
CA LEU A 33 -5.49 -0.76 -7.30
C LEU A 33 -5.64 -0.09 -5.95
N ARG A 34 -4.98 -0.59 -4.90
CA ARG A 34 -4.95 0.06 -3.59
C ARG A 34 -3.53 0.10 -3.02
N LEU A 35 -3.26 1.13 -2.22
CA LEU A 35 -2.02 1.29 -1.48
C LEU A 35 -2.32 1.73 -0.05
N TRP A 36 -1.69 1.07 0.92
CA TRP A 36 -1.62 1.51 2.30
C TRP A 36 -0.17 1.68 2.71
N ALA A 37 0.14 2.76 3.41
CA ALA A 37 1.46 2.99 3.96
C ALA A 37 1.38 3.25 5.46
N ILE A 38 2.01 2.39 6.23
CA ILE A 38 2.00 2.39 7.69
C ILE A 38 3.44 2.53 8.16
N ARG A 39 3.71 3.51 9.02
CA ARG A 39 4.99 3.60 9.73
C ARG A 39 4.83 2.93 11.08
N PRO A 40 5.49 1.78 11.33
CA PRO A 40 5.35 1.07 12.59
C PRO A 40 5.83 1.91 13.77
N TYR A 41 5.23 1.74 14.95
CA TYR A 41 5.73 2.38 16.17
C TYR A 41 7.04 1.76 16.68
N ALA A 42 7.27 0.49 16.35
CA ALA A 42 8.50 -0.21 16.72
C ALA A 42 9.72 0.45 16.07
N VAL A 43 10.69 0.84 16.92
CA VAL A 43 11.93 1.48 16.48
C VAL A 43 12.74 0.51 15.61
N GLY A 44 13.27 1.00 14.48
CA GLY A 44 14.08 0.21 13.55
C GLY A 44 13.29 -0.53 12.47
N HIS A 45 11.96 -0.50 12.50
CA HIS A 45 11.13 -0.99 11.41
C HIS A 45 10.94 0.09 10.35
N GLY A 46 11.23 -0.26 9.09
CA GLY A 46 10.95 0.60 7.94
C GLY A 46 9.46 0.86 7.74
N MET A 47 9.11 1.78 6.83
CA MET A 47 7.72 1.97 6.44
C MET A 47 7.19 0.71 5.76
N ARG A 48 6.07 0.20 6.23
CA ARG A 48 5.36 -0.90 5.61
C ARG A 48 4.42 -0.34 4.55
N VAL A 49 4.62 -0.73 3.31
CA VAL A 49 3.79 -0.35 2.17
C VAL A 49 3.12 -1.60 1.65
N ILE A 50 1.79 -1.62 1.63
CA ILE A 50 0.99 -2.76 1.20
C ILE A 50 0.26 -2.33 -0.06
N VAL A 51 0.36 -3.14 -1.11
CA VAL A 51 -0.29 -2.88 -2.39
C VAL A 51 -1.24 -4.01 -2.76
N MET A 52 -2.40 -3.65 -3.30
CA MET A 52 -3.27 -4.58 -4.01
C MET A 52 -3.15 -4.29 -5.49
N LEU A 53 -2.93 -5.35 -6.29
CA LEU A 53 -2.75 -5.23 -7.73
C LEU A 53 -4.05 -5.56 -8.46
N GLU A 54 -4.12 -5.14 -9.72
CA GLU A 54 -5.12 -5.68 -10.65
C GLU A 54 -5.01 -7.22 -10.70
N PRO A 55 -6.15 -7.93 -10.61
CA PRO A 55 -6.16 -9.38 -10.70
C PRO A 55 -5.62 -9.80 -12.07
N SER A 56 -4.81 -10.85 -12.09
CA SER A 56 -4.36 -11.42 -13.36
C SER A 56 -5.53 -12.13 -14.05
N ILE A 57 -5.54 -12.14 -15.39
CA ILE A 57 -6.60 -12.75 -16.21
C ILE A 57 -6.78 -14.24 -15.88
N ASP A 58 -5.71 -14.91 -15.45
CA ASP A 58 -5.67 -16.32 -15.07
C ASP A 58 -6.07 -16.61 -13.62
N GLY A 59 -6.35 -15.57 -12.81
CA GLY A 59 -6.70 -15.72 -11.39
C GLY A 59 -5.57 -16.31 -10.54
N ASN A 60 -4.32 -16.22 -11.02
CA ASN A 60 -3.17 -16.79 -10.32
C ASN A 60 -2.92 -16.05 -8.99
N GLU A 61 -2.74 -16.84 -7.93
CA GLU A 61 -2.41 -16.36 -6.59
C GLU A 61 -1.11 -15.55 -6.57
N ILE A 62 -0.19 -15.71 -7.53
CA ILE A 62 1.00 -14.87 -7.65
C ILE A 62 0.99 -14.13 -8.99
N SER A 63 0.66 -12.82 -8.94
CA SER A 63 0.61 -11.98 -10.14
C SER A 63 2.00 -11.91 -10.81
N PRO A 64 2.11 -12.21 -12.12
CA PRO A 64 3.36 -12.08 -12.87
C PRO A 64 3.98 -10.68 -12.77
N VAL A 65 3.14 -9.65 -12.63
CA VAL A 65 3.56 -8.26 -12.43
C VAL A 65 4.33 -8.11 -11.13
N TRP A 66 3.83 -8.71 -10.05
CA TRP A 66 4.51 -8.69 -8.75
C TRP A 66 5.87 -9.37 -8.80
N MET A 67 5.96 -10.54 -9.43
CA MET A 67 7.23 -11.25 -9.61
C MET A 67 8.25 -10.42 -10.40
N ALA A 68 7.81 -9.75 -11.45
CA ALA A 68 8.69 -8.96 -12.31
C ALA A 68 9.08 -7.60 -11.71
N LYS A 69 8.20 -6.97 -10.91
CA LYS A 69 8.35 -5.57 -10.50
C LYS A 69 8.50 -5.34 -9.00
N GLY A 70 8.07 -6.27 -8.15
CA GLY A 70 8.00 -6.08 -6.70
C GLY A 70 9.32 -5.60 -6.09
N ALA A 71 10.43 -6.25 -6.43
CA ALA A 71 11.75 -5.83 -5.94
C ALA A 71 12.17 -4.43 -6.43
N SER A 72 11.85 -4.08 -7.68
CA SER A 72 12.15 -2.75 -8.24
C SER A 72 11.29 -1.65 -7.60
N TRP A 73 10.02 -1.95 -7.32
CA TRP A 73 9.09 -1.06 -6.64
C TRP A 73 9.49 -0.81 -5.19
N ALA A 74 9.92 -1.85 -4.47
CA ALA A 74 10.44 -1.71 -3.12
C ALA A 74 11.64 -0.74 -3.09
N ARG A 75 12.57 -0.90 -4.04
CA ARG A 75 13.73 0.00 -4.16
C ARG A 75 13.35 1.43 -4.51
N ASP A 76 12.44 1.63 -5.46
CA ASP A 76 11.97 2.97 -5.84
C ASP A 76 11.29 3.68 -4.66
N LEU A 77 10.46 2.95 -3.90
CA LEU A 77 9.85 3.47 -2.68
C LEU A 77 10.89 3.81 -1.60
N GLN A 78 11.91 2.98 -1.40
CA GLN A 78 13.01 3.28 -0.47
C GLN A 78 13.72 4.59 -0.83
N GLN A 79 13.99 4.80 -2.13
CA GLN A 79 14.62 6.03 -2.62
C GLN A 79 13.71 7.26 -2.45
N LYS A 80 12.40 7.11 -2.68
CA LYS A 80 11.44 8.23 -2.56
C LYS A 80 11.11 8.61 -1.12
N LEU A 81 11.15 7.65 -0.21
CA LEU A 81 10.77 7.84 1.19
C LEU A 81 11.97 8.04 2.12
N ASP A 82 13.19 8.07 1.55
CA ASP A 82 14.46 8.24 2.26
C ASP A 82 14.58 7.33 3.48
N GLY A 83 14.28 6.05 3.29
CA GLY A 83 14.23 5.12 4.42
C GLY A 83 13.93 3.68 4.01
N ALA A 84 14.07 2.78 4.98
CA ALA A 84 13.71 1.38 4.79
C ALA A 84 12.22 1.26 4.48
N VAL A 85 11.89 0.45 3.47
CA VAL A 85 10.52 0.13 3.08
C VAL A 85 10.38 -1.38 2.97
N GLN A 86 9.36 -1.91 3.63
CA GLN A 86 8.88 -3.27 3.47
C GLN A 86 7.67 -3.22 2.54
N LEU A 87 7.83 -3.70 1.30
CA LEU A 87 6.76 -3.73 0.32
C LEU A 87 6.10 -5.10 0.35
N GLU A 88 4.78 -5.11 0.58
CA GLU A 88 3.96 -6.30 0.65
C GLU A 88 2.85 -6.24 -0.40
N ARG A 89 2.46 -7.40 -0.90
CA ARG A 89 1.30 -7.54 -1.79
C ARG A 89 0.17 -8.20 -1.03
N LEU A 90 -1.01 -7.67 -1.24
CA LEU A 90 -2.26 -8.28 -0.85
C LEU A 90 -3.02 -8.76 -2.09
N ASP A 91 -3.60 -9.95 -1.99
CA ASP A 91 -4.43 -10.56 -3.02
C ASP A 91 -5.90 -10.17 -2.84
N GLY A 92 -6.55 -9.81 -3.95
CA GLY A 92 -7.97 -9.42 -3.98
C GLY A 92 -8.88 -10.52 -4.53
N PRO A 93 -10.22 -10.32 -4.51
CA PRO A 93 -10.91 -9.14 -4.00
C PRO A 93 -10.96 -9.08 -2.47
N LEU A 94 -10.86 -7.88 -1.91
CA LEU A 94 -11.03 -7.66 -0.48
C LEU A 94 -12.52 -7.65 -0.08
N PRO A 95 -12.88 -8.19 1.09
CA PRO A 95 -14.20 -7.95 1.69
C PRO A 95 -14.41 -6.45 1.99
N GLU A 96 -15.67 -6.03 2.14
CA GLU A 96 -16.04 -4.64 2.51
C GLU A 96 -15.35 -4.19 3.81
N GLU A 97 -15.14 -5.13 4.73
CA GLU A 97 -14.36 -4.95 5.95
C GLU A 97 -13.13 -5.85 5.91
N PHE A 98 -11.94 -5.24 5.86
CA PHE A 98 -10.66 -5.95 5.92
C PHE A 98 -9.73 -5.32 6.96
N GLU A 99 -8.95 -6.15 7.64
CA GLU A 99 -8.03 -5.73 8.68
C GLU A 99 -6.58 -5.88 8.22
N ILE A 100 -5.81 -4.80 8.32
CA ILE A 100 -4.36 -4.86 8.15
C ILE A 100 -3.73 -4.99 9.54
N GLU A 101 -3.15 -6.16 9.82
CA GLU A 101 -2.42 -6.39 11.07
C GLU A 101 -1.17 -5.51 11.15
N GLY A 102 -1.05 -4.67 12.19
CA GLY A 102 0.17 -3.89 12.43
C GLY A 102 -0.06 -2.67 13.31
N GLU A 103 0.93 -2.34 14.16
CA GLU A 103 0.87 -1.15 15.02
C GLU A 103 1.69 -0.01 14.43
N GLY A 104 1.06 1.14 14.13
CA GLY A 104 1.76 2.28 13.55
C GLY A 104 0.86 3.46 13.19
N VAL A 105 1.47 4.44 12.50
CA VAL A 105 0.78 5.62 11.94
C VAL A 105 0.50 5.39 10.46
N LEU A 106 -0.76 5.56 10.05
CA LEU A 106 -1.14 5.54 8.63
C LEU A 106 -0.69 6.84 7.95
N HIS A 107 0.22 6.73 6.98
CA HIS A 107 0.69 7.85 6.17
C HIS A 107 -0.12 8.04 4.90
N ALA A 108 -0.61 6.95 4.29
CA ALA A 108 -1.44 7.00 3.09
C ALA A 108 -2.39 5.80 3.02
N SER A 109 -3.60 6.05 2.51
CA SER A 109 -4.56 5.06 2.04
C SER A 109 -5.10 5.57 0.70
N LEU A 110 -4.72 4.91 -0.40
CA LEU A 110 -5.02 5.34 -1.77
C LEU A 110 -5.78 4.23 -2.47
N CYS A 111 -6.97 4.53 -2.99
CA CYS A 111 -7.85 3.54 -3.62
C CYS A 111 -8.63 4.07 -4.83
N TRP A 112 -8.32 5.25 -5.36
CA TRP A 112 -9.14 5.89 -6.40
C TRP A 112 -9.22 5.13 -7.73
N ARG A 113 -8.40 4.09 -7.93
CA ARG A 113 -8.49 3.19 -9.10
C ARG A 113 -9.36 1.97 -8.85
N ASP A 114 -9.60 1.64 -7.59
CA ASP A 114 -10.42 0.50 -7.27
C ASP A 114 -11.90 0.92 -7.30
N SER A 115 -12.62 0.43 -8.30
CA SER A 115 -14.06 0.66 -8.45
C SER A 115 -14.91 -0.06 -7.40
N THR A 116 -14.31 -0.90 -6.56
CA THR A 116 -14.95 -1.60 -5.44
C THR A 116 -14.67 -0.95 -4.08
N ALA A 117 -14.01 0.23 -4.07
CA ALA A 117 -13.69 0.98 -2.86
C ALA A 117 -14.83 1.85 -2.35
#